data_AF-G3YDW7-F1
#
_entry.id   AF-G3YDW7-F1
#
_cell.length_a   1.000
_cell.length_b   1.000
_cell.length_c   1.000
_cell.angle_alpha   90.00
_cell.angle_beta   90.00
_cell.angle_gamma   90.00
#
_symmetry.space_group_name_H-M   'P 1'
#
loop_
_entity.id
_entity.type
_entity.pdbx_description
1 polymer ?
#
loop_
_entity_poly.entity_id
_entity_poly.type
_entity_poly.pdbx_seq_one_letter_code
_entity_poly.pdbx_strand_id
1 'polypeptide(L)'
;MSPSLYMSPSPGSPSVVSVITSVPQPTINAYHRLFGRIVLAPLLIAHAFMYDSFFLQSSYPGFSSLFAKRIWDSDVQWGVAAATMVGAVALFARPAAMPSWVRWLKPTSAKSRQQVFYLVHVSIVGALELAAFCHVSVARTYILESFASSAINFACCYMMQ
;
A
#
# COMPACT_ATOMS: atom_id res chain seq x y z
N MET A 1 -0.46 18.64 6.02
CA MET A 1 0.98 18.67 5.67
C MET A 1 1.13 18.74 4.16
N SER A 2 1.95 19.66 3.64
CA SER A 2 1.96 19.92 2.19
C SER A 2 2.78 18.85 1.44
N PRO A 3 2.33 18.44 0.25
CA PRO A 3 3.13 17.62 -0.64
C PRO A 3 4.42 18.29 -1.18
N SER A 4 4.57 19.61 -0.96
CA SER A 4 5.74 20.37 -1.44
C SER A 4 7.01 20.06 -0.65
N LEU A 5 6.90 19.67 0.62
CA LEU A 5 8.06 19.33 1.45
C LEU A 5 8.73 18.01 1.01
N TYR A 6 7.95 17.05 0.49
CA TYR A 6 8.45 15.78 -0.07
C TYR A 6 9.12 15.94 -1.45
N MET A 7 9.00 17.11 -2.08
CA MET A 7 9.61 17.44 -3.36
C MET A 7 10.84 18.36 -3.23
N SER A 8 11.19 18.77 -2.02
CA SER A 8 12.41 19.57 -1.82
C SER A 8 13.65 18.71 -2.15
N PRO A 9 14.56 19.19 -3.02
CA PRO A 9 15.81 18.51 -3.31
C PRO A 9 16.86 18.68 -2.19
N SER A 10 16.57 19.45 -1.13
CA SER A 10 17.46 19.66 0.00
C SER A 10 17.58 18.40 0.88
N PRO A 11 18.78 18.01 1.32
CA PRO A 11 18.96 17.11 2.47
C PRO A 11 18.19 17.68 3.68
N GLY A 12 17.45 16.84 4.42
CA GLY A 12 16.60 17.29 5.54
C GLY A 12 15.13 17.59 5.18
N SER A 13 14.64 17.11 4.03
CA SER A 13 13.20 17.00 3.77
C SER A 13 12.53 16.18 4.89
N PRO A 14 11.27 16.48 5.29
CA PRO A 14 10.57 15.80 6.39
C PRO A 14 10.37 14.32 6.13
N SER A 15 11.35 13.54 6.56
CA SER A 15 11.43 12.09 6.48
C SER A 15 12.55 11.60 7.38
N VAL A 16 12.25 10.68 8.29
CA VAL A 16 13.22 10.10 9.24
C VAL A 16 14.38 9.46 8.51
N VAL A 17 14.08 8.75 7.41
CA VAL A 17 15.10 8.09 6.58
C VAL A 17 16.02 9.14 5.96
N SER A 18 15.48 10.26 5.48
CA SER A 18 16.30 11.34 4.90
C SER A 18 17.21 11.98 5.95
N VAL A 19 16.70 12.20 7.17
CA VAL A 19 17.48 12.77 8.28
C VAL A 19 18.60 11.83 8.72
N ILE A 20 18.32 10.54 8.91
CA ILE A 20 19.31 9.58 9.42
C ILE A 20 20.37 9.25 8.37
N THR A 21 19.98 9.12 7.10
CA THR A 21 20.88 8.68 6.03
C THR A 21 21.53 9.82 5.26
N SER A 22 21.10 11.06 5.50
CA SER A 22 21.41 12.23 4.66
C SER A 22 21.02 12.07 3.18
N VAL A 23 20.26 11.03 2.82
CA VAL A 23 19.82 10.78 1.44
C VAL A 23 18.62 11.69 1.12
N PRO A 24 18.62 12.41 -0.01
CA PRO A 24 17.49 13.25 -0.39
C PRO A 24 16.21 12.44 -0.60
N GLN A 25 15.07 13.00 -0.19
CA GLN A 25 13.75 12.39 -0.34
C GLN A 25 13.39 11.97 -1.79
N PRO A 26 13.79 12.71 -2.85
CA PRO A 26 13.58 12.26 -4.24
C PRO A 26 14.20 10.88 -4.54
N THR A 27 15.37 10.61 -3.97
CA THR A 27 16.07 9.31 -4.10
C THR A 27 15.35 8.22 -3.33
N ILE A 28 14.96 8.48 -2.07
CA ILE A 28 14.19 7.52 -1.24
C ILE A 28 12.85 7.17 -1.91
N ASN A 29 12.16 8.15 -2.48
CA ASN A 29 10.90 7.94 -3.19
C ASN A 29 11.07 7.04 -4.43
N ALA A 30 12.23 7.06 -5.10
CA ALA A 30 12.50 6.16 -6.22
C ALA A 30 12.58 4.70 -5.75
N TYR A 31 13.24 4.44 -4.62
CA TYR A 31 13.30 3.12 -4.01
C TYR A 31 11.93 2.65 -3.52
N HIS A 32 11.15 3.51 -2.86
CA HIS A 32 9.77 3.18 -2.46
C HIS A 32 8.91 2.72 -3.64
N ARG A 33 8.98 3.45 -4.78
CA ARG A 33 8.26 3.08 -6.00
C ARG A 33 8.74 1.76 -6.59
N LEU A 34 10.05 1.53 -6.61
CA LEU A 34 10.65 0.30 -7.13
C LEU A 34 10.22 -0.91 -6.28
N PHE A 35 10.36 -0.79 -4.97
CA PHE A 35 9.98 -1.82 -4.02
C PHE A 35 8.50 -2.16 -4.12
N GLY A 36 7.62 -1.16 -4.13
CA GLY A 36 6.17 -1.39 -4.28
C GLY A 36 5.80 -2.11 -5.58
N ARG A 37 6.46 -1.78 -6.69
CA ARG A 37 6.13 -2.33 -8.02
C ARG A 37 6.75 -3.69 -8.32
N ILE A 38 7.99 -3.91 -7.90
CA ILE A 38 8.77 -5.08 -8.31
C ILE A 38 8.76 -6.14 -7.21
N VAL A 39 8.70 -5.72 -5.96
CA VAL A 39 8.78 -6.64 -4.82
C VAL A 39 7.40 -6.88 -4.26
N LEU A 40 6.75 -5.85 -3.72
CA LEU A 40 5.52 -6.02 -2.95
C LEU A 40 4.35 -6.52 -3.81
N ALA A 41 4.05 -5.84 -4.91
CA ALA A 41 2.87 -6.18 -5.71
C ALA A 41 2.96 -7.57 -6.37
N PRO A 42 4.07 -7.97 -7.04
CA PRO A 42 4.16 -9.29 -7.64
C PRO A 42 4.13 -10.40 -6.60
N LEU A 43 4.81 -10.24 -5.45
CA LEU A 43 4.85 -11.27 -4.41
C LEU A 43 3.47 -11.49 -3.78
N LEU A 44 2.72 -10.42 -3.48
CA LEU A 44 1.38 -10.55 -2.90
C LEU A 44 0.38 -11.15 -3.90
N ILE A 45 0.44 -10.74 -5.17
CA ILE A 45 -0.44 -11.30 -6.21
C ILE A 45 -0.10 -12.78 -6.48
N ALA A 46 1.20 -13.11 -6.60
CA ALA A 46 1.63 -14.48 -6.80
C ALA A 46 1.26 -15.37 -5.61
N HIS A 47 1.43 -14.87 -4.38
CA HIS A 47 0.99 -15.55 -3.16
C HIS A 47 -0.50 -15.89 -3.22
N ALA A 48 -1.36 -14.90 -3.48
CA ALA A 48 -2.80 -15.12 -3.59
C ALA A 48 -3.14 -16.14 -4.69
N PHE A 49 -2.56 -15.97 -5.88
CA PHE A 49 -2.79 -16.88 -7.01
C PHE A 49 -2.39 -18.33 -6.70
N MET A 50 -1.24 -18.53 -6.05
CA MET A 50 -0.76 -19.88 -5.71
C MET A 50 -1.67 -20.56 -4.67
N TYR A 51 -2.09 -19.84 -3.63
CA TYR A 51 -2.99 -20.40 -2.62
C TYR A 51 -4.38 -20.68 -3.17
N ASP A 52 -4.95 -19.76 -3.95
CA ASP A 52 -6.25 -19.97 -4.59
C ASP A 52 -6.21 -21.14 -5.57
N SER A 53 -5.13 -21.26 -6.36
CA SER A 53 -4.92 -22.41 -7.25
C SER A 53 -4.83 -23.73 -6.49
N PHE A 54 -4.10 -23.75 -5.37
CA PHE A 54 -4.02 -24.91 -4.49
C PHE A 54 -5.39 -25.27 -3.90
N PHE A 55 -6.15 -24.27 -3.43
CA PHE A 55 -7.48 -24.48 -2.88
C PHE A 55 -8.49 -24.98 -3.93
N LEU A 56 -8.39 -24.52 -5.18
CA LEU A 56 -9.25 -24.96 -6.27
C LEU A 56 -8.98 -26.42 -6.67
N GLN A 57 -7.72 -26.84 -6.62
CA GLN A 57 -7.30 -28.21 -6.98
C GLN A 57 -7.48 -29.22 -5.84
N SER A 58 -7.74 -28.74 -4.62
CA SER A 58 -7.91 -29.59 -3.43
C SER A 58 -9.39 -29.91 -3.19
N SER A 59 -9.68 -31.16 -2.84
CA SER A 59 -11.04 -31.59 -2.45
C SER A 59 -11.31 -31.28 -0.97
N TYR A 60 -12.58 -31.09 -0.61
CA TYR A 60 -13.01 -30.92 0.78
C TYR A 60 -14.42 -31.49 1.01
N PRO A 61 -14.66 -32.28 2.07
CA PRO A 61 -15.96 -32.91 2.30
C PRO A 61 -17.10 -31.89 2.40
N GLY A 62 -18.19 -32.13 1.67
CA GLY A 62 -19.38 -31.25 1.66
C GLY A 62 -19.27 -30.01 0.78
N PHE A 63 -18.16 -29.82 0.07
CA PHE A 63 -17.94 -28.71 -0.86
C PHE A 63 -17.40 -29.22 -2.20
N SER A 64 -17.57 -28.44 -3.27
CA SER A 64 -17.01 -28.78 -4.60
C SER A 64 -15.48 -28.71 -4.64
N SER A 65 -14.87 -27.87 -3.80
CA SER A 65 -13.42 -27.74 -3.61
C SER A 65 -13.11 -27.15 -2.24
N LEU A 66 -11.84 -27.21 -1.83
CA LEU A 66 -11.36 -26.53 -0.64
C LEU A 66 -11.55 -25.01 -0.77
N PHE A 67 -11.41 -24.45 -1.97
CA PHE A 67 -11.69 -23.03 -2.22
C PHE A 67 -13.14 -22.66 -1.88
N ALA A 68 -14.11 -23.46 -2.33
CA ALA A 68 -15.53 -23.22 -2.07
C ALA A 68 -15.88 -23.18 -0.58
N LYS A 69 -15.09 -23.87 0.26
CA LYS A 69 -15.17 -23.76 1.72
C LYS A 69 -14.42 -22.52 2.22
N ARG A 70 -13.15 -22.40 1.85
CA ARG A 70 -12.19 -21.45 2.44
C ARG A 70 -12.54 -19.99 2.13
N ILE A 71 -13.23 -19.68 1.03
CA ILE A 71 -13.66 -18.31 0.71
C ILE A 71 -14.62 -17.71 1.76
N TRP A 72 -15.27 -18.55 2.57
CA TRP A 72 -16.12 -18.12 3.67
C TRP A 72 -15.36 -17.89 4.98
N ASP A 73 -14.09 -18.33 5.07
CA ASP A 73 -13.28 -18.12 6.25
C ASP A 73 -12.72 -16.69 6.25
N SER A 74 -12.73 -16.06 7.43
CA SER A 74 -12.36 -14.65 7.57
C SER A 74 -10.92 -14.36 7.14
N ASP A 75 -9.98 -15.28 7.41
CA ASP A 75 -8.59 -15.11 7.01
C ASP A 75 -8.47 -14.98 5.49
N VAL A 76 -9.14 -15.83 4.72
CA VAL A 76 -9.11 -15.78 3.26
C VAL A 76 -9.79 -14.52 2.72
N GLN A 77 -10.90 -14.08 3.31
CA GLN A 77 -11.56 -12.83 2.93
C GLN A 77 -10.64 -11.61 3.11
N TRP A 78 -9.91 -11.56 4.22
CA TRP A 78 -8.89 -10.52 4.44
C TRP A 78 -7.73 -10.62 3.44
N GLY A 79 -7.33 -11.84 3.05
CA GLY A 79 -6.34 -12.07 2.00
C GLY A 79 -6.78 -11.53 0.64
N VAL A 80 -8.02 -11.81 0.24
CA VAL A 80 -8.62 -11.27 -1.00
C VAL A 80 -8.73 -9.75 -0.95
N ALA A 81 -9.12 -9.19 0.21
CA ALA A 81 -9.17 -7.74 0.41
C ALA A 81 -7.78 -7.11 0.24
N ALA A 82 -6.74 -7.70 0.86
CA ALA A 82 -5.36 -7.25 0.72
C ALA A 82 -4.88 -7.29 -0.74
N ALA A 83 -5.09 -8.40 -1.45
CA ALA A 83 -4.74 -8.53 -2.87
C ALA A 83 -5.45 -7.46 -3.73
N THR A 84 -6.73 -7.20 -3.45
CA THR A 84 -7.51 -6.15 -4.12
C THR A 84 -6.95 -4.75 -3.85
N MET A 85 -6.58 -4.46 -2.59
CA MET A 85 -5.99 -3.16 -2.22
C MET A 85 -4.63 -2.95 -2.89
N VAL A 86 -3.79 -3.98 -3.01
CA VAL A 86 -2.52 -3.91 -3.77
C VAL A 86 -2.77 -3.54 -5.23
N GLY A 87 -3.75 -4.18 -5.87
CA GLY A 87 -4.17 -3.85 -7.22
C GLY A 87 -4.62 -2.38 -7.33
N ALA A 88 -5.44 -1.92 -6.39
CA ALA A 88 -5.87 -0.53 -6.32
C ALA A 88 -4.68 0.44 -6.17
N VAL A 89 -3.73 0.17 -5.26
CA VAL A 89 -2.50 0.97 -5.10
C VAL A 89 -1.75 1.06 -6.42
N ALA A 90 -1.55 -0.06 -7.12
CA ALA A 90 -0.81 -0.09 -8.39
C ALA A 90 -1.51 0.72 -9.50
N LEU A 91 -2.84 0.66 -9.57
CA LEU A 91 -3.66 1.39 -10.55
C LEU A 91 -3.70 2.90 -10.25
N PHE A 92 -3.92 3.27 -8.99
CA PHE A 92 -4.01 4.67 -8.56
C PHE A 92 -2.65 5.34 -8.32
N ALA A 93 -1.54 4.59 -8.37
CA ALA A 93 -0.17 5.12 -8.24
C ALA A 93 0.25 6.11 -9.34
N ARG A 94 -0.52 6.27 -10.42
CA ARG A 94 -0.21 7.18 -11.52
C ARG A 94 -1.19 8.36 -11.55
N PRO A 95 -0.76 9.60 -11.21
CA PRO A 95 -1.59 10.80 -11.30
C PRO A 95 -2.11 11.11 -12.72
N ALA A 96 -1.42 10.61 -13.75
CA ALA A 96 -1.79 10.76 -15.17
C ALA A 96 -2.74 9.68 -15.67
N ALA A 97 -2.91 8.58 -14.93
CA ALA A 97 -3.79 7.46 -15.30
C ALA A 97 -5.04 7.41 -14.43
N MET A 98 -5.51 8.56 -13.94
CA MET A 98 -6.84 8.65 -13.35
C MET A 98 -7.84 8.12 -14.40
N PRO A 99 -8.63 7.08 -14.08
CA PRO A 99 -9.59 6.53 -15.02
C PRO A 99 -10.52 7.62 -15.55
N SER A 100 -10.86 7.57 -16.84
CA SER A 100 -11.66 8.59 -17.52
C SER A 100 -13.02 8.86 -16.86
N TRP A 101 -13.55 7.91 -16.08
CA TRP A 101 -14.80 8.04 -15.34
C TRP A 101 -14.68 8.89 -14.06
N VAL A 102 -13.48 9.08 -13.50
CA VAL A 102 -13.22 9.95 -12.33
C VAL A 102 -12.87 11.39 -12.76
N ARG A 103 -12.90 11.67 -14.07
CA ARG A 103 -12.43 12.93 -14.69
C ARG A 103 -13.26 14.17 -14.33
N TRP A 104 -14.43 14.00 -13.71
CA TRP A 104 -15.26 15.09 -13.17
C TRP A 104 -14.68 15.73 -11.91
N LEU A 105 -13.80 15.04 -11.19
CA LEU A 105 -13.09 15.55 -10.02
C LEU A 105 -11.78 16.25 -10.38
N LYS A 106 -11.66 16.82 -11.59
CA LYS A 106 -10.43 17.48 -12.07
C LYS A 106 -9.97 18.53 -11.04
N PRO A 107 -8.88 18.26 -10.30
CA PRO A 107 -8.38 19.23 -9.34
C PRO A 107 -7.89 20.45 -10.13
N THR A 108 -8.34 21.64 -9.73
CA THR A 108 -8.06 22.90 -10.42
C THR A 108 -6.58 23.31 -10.39
N SER A 109 -5.75 22.68 -9.55
CA SER A 109 -4.32 22.96 -9.42
C SER A 109 -3.48 21.69 -9.30
N ALA A 110 -2.20 21.78 -9.67
CA ALA A 110 -1.24 20.69 -9.47
C ALA A 110 -1.11 20.28 -7.99
N LYS A 111 -1.20 21.26 -7.07
CA LYS A 111 -1.14 21.04 -5.62
C LYS A 111 -2.32 20.23 -5.12
N SER A 112 -3.54 20.56 -5.53
CA SER A 112 -4.74 19.80 -5.11
C SER A 112 -4.73 18.39 -5.68
N ARG A 113 -4.26 18.18 -6.92
CA ARG A 113 -4.07 16.82 -7.48
C ARG A 113 -3.10 15.98 -6.65
N GLN A 114 -2.00 16.58 -6.20
CA GLN A 114 -1.01 15.89 -5.38
C GLN A 114 -1.53 15.56 -3.97
N GLN A 115 -2.33 16.45 -3.37
CA GLN A 115 -2.98 16.19 -2.08
C GLN A 115 -4.00 15.05 -2.16
N VAL A 116 -4.85 15.05 -3.19
CA VAL A 116 -5.82 13.97 -3.42
C VAL A 116 -5.10 12.65 -3.63
N PHE A 117 -4.07 12.63 -4.48
CA PHE A 117 -3.25 11.44 -4.68
C PHE A 117 -2.67 10.92 -3.37
N TYR A 118 -2.07 11.80 -2.56
CA TYR A 118 -1.47 11.42 -1.28
C TYR A 118 -2.50 10.82 -0.32
N LEU A 119 -3.65 11.50 -0.14
CA LEU A 119 -4.69 11.04 0.76
C LEU A 119 -5.26 9.68 0.34
N VAL A 120 -5.56 9.51 -0.96
CA VAL A 120 -6.06 8.25 -1.50
C VAL A 120 -5.01 7.15 -1.33
N HIS A 121 -3.76 7.41 -1.71
CA HIS A 121 -2.70 6.41 -1.62
C HIS A 121 -2.47 5.93 -0.18
N VAL A 122 -2.32 6.85 0.77
CA VAL A 122 -2.13 6.51 2.20
C VAL A 122 -3.35 5.80 2.76
N SER A 123 -4.57 6.19 2.38
CA SER A 123 -5.80 5.51 2.85
C SER A 123 -5.87 4.07 2.34
N ILE A 124 -5.55 3.82 1.06
CA ILE A 124 -5.54 2.46 0.51
C ILE A 124 -4.43 1.62 1.16
N VAL A 125 -3.24 2.20 1.39
CA VAL A 125 -2.15 1.51 2.08
C VAL A 125 -2.54 1.17 3.52
N GLY A 126 -3.19 2.07 4.25
CA GLY A 126 -3.70 1.77 5.60
C GLY A 126 -4.75 0.65 5.60
N ALA A 127 -5.63 0.62 4.60
CA ALA A 127 -6.58 -0.48 4.43
C ALA A 127 -5.89 -1.81 4.07
N LEU A 128 -4.84 -1.78 3.25
CA LEU A 128 -4.00 -2.93 2.95
C LEU A 128 -3.32 -3.47 4.21
N GLU A 129 -2.73 -2.61 5.03
CA GLU A 129 -2.07 -2.99 6.28
C GLU A 129 -3.07 -3.61 7.27
N LEU A 130 -4.26 -3.02 7.42
CA LEU A 130 -5.33 -3.59 8.24
C LEU A 130 -5.74 -4.98 7.73
N ALA A 131 -5.93 -5.13 6.43
CA ALA A 131 -6.28 -6.42 5.84
C ALA A 131 -5.18 -7.46 6.09
N ALA A 132 -3.91 -7.10 5.91
CA ALA A 132 -2.78 -7.98 6.19
C ALA A 132 -2.66 -8.38 7.67
N PHE A 133 -2.95 -7.46 8.60
CA PHE A 133 -2.96 -7.74 10.04
C PHE A 133 -4.05 -8.76 10.43
N CYS A 134 -5.23 -8.63 9.82
CA CYS A 134 -6.36 -9.52 10.06
C CYS A 134 -6.25 -10.86 9.31
N HIS A 135 -5.51 -10.91 8.20
CA HIS A 135 -5.32 -12.11 7.38
C HIS A 135 -4.55 -13.22 8.13
N VAL A 136 -3.38 -12.93 8.70
CA VAL A 136 -2.55 -13.97 9.34
C VAL A 136 -1.74 -13.43 10.52
N SER A 137 -1.69 -14.22 11.61
CA SER A 137 -1.02 -13.83 12.86
C SER A 137 0.47 -13.54 12.69
N VAL A 138 1.16 -14.30 11.82
CA VAL A 138 2.60 -14.15 11.54
C VAL A 138 2.94 -12.78 10.93
N ALA A 139 2.01 -12.17 10.18
CA ALA A 139 2.24 -10.86 9.57
C ALA A 139 2.08 -9.70 10.56
N ARG A 140 1.38 -9.90 11.69
CA ARG A 140 0.95 -8.81 12.58
C ARG A 140 2.10 -7.96 13.10
N THR A 141 3.19 -8.60 13.53
CA THR A 141 4.38 -7.87 14.04
C THR A 141 4.94 -6.93 12.98
N TYR A 142 5.10 -7.40 11.74
CA TYR A 142 5.62 -6.57 10.65
C TYR A 142 4.66 -5.42 10.28
N ILE A 143 3.35 -5.64 10.38
CA ILE A 143 2.38 -4.56 10.18
C ILE A 143 2.49 -3.51 11.29
N LEU A 144 2.63 -3.93 12.55
CA LEU A 144 2.83 -3.00 13.66
C LEU A 144 4.14 -2.20 13.53
N GLU A 145 5.22 -2.84 13.06
CA GLU A 145 6.49 -2.17 12.74
C GLU A 145 6.32 -1.11 11.64
N SER A 146 5.52 -1.41 10.61
CA SER A 146 5.20 -0.46 9.55
C SER A 146 4.42 0.75 10.09
N PHE A 147 3.37 0.51 10.89
CA PHE A 147 2.61 1.58 11.54
C PHE A 147 3.49 2.45 12.45
N ALA A 148 4.32 1.82 13.28
CA ALA A 148 5.25 2.53 14.15
C ALA A 148 6.23 3.40 13.33
N SER A 149 6.80 2.84 12.26
CA SER A 149 7.69 3.56 11.35
C SER A 149 7.00 4.76 10.69
N SER A 150 5.75 4.59 10.27
CA SER A 150 4.93 5.66 9.69
C SER A 150 4.64 6.77 10.71
N ALA A 151 4.31 6.42 11.96
CA ALA A 151 4.07 7.37 13.04
C ALA A 151 5.33 8.17 13.41
N ILE A 152 6.48 7.49 13.52
CA ILE A 152 7.77 8.13 13.78
C ILE A 152 8.13 9.08 12.63
N ASN A 153 7.89 8.66 11.38
CA ASN A 153 8.08 9.50 10.21
C ASN A 153 7.19 10.75 10.26
N PHE A 154 5.90 10.60 10.58
CA PHE A 154 4.98 11.73 10.72
C PHE A 154 5.40 12.70 11.82
N ALA A 155 5.83 12.20 12.99
CA ALA A 155 6.31 13.03 14.09
C ALA A 155 7.56 13.84 13.69
N CYS A 156 8.52 13.21 13.01
CA CYS A 156 9.69 13.91 12.45
C CYS A 156 9.27 14.99 11.44
N CYS A 157 8.31 14.68 10.56
CA CYS A 157 7.77 15.66 9.62
C CYS A 157 7.12 16.86 10.30
N TYR A 158 6.46 16.63 11.44
CA TYR A 158 5.81 17.67 12.23
C TYR A 158 6.82 18.58 12.92
N MET A 159 7.90 18.01 13.48
CA MET A 159 8.93 18.76 14.20
C MET A 159 9.82 19.61 13.30
N MET A 160 9.94 19.28 12.01
CA MET A 160 10.77 20.01 11.04
C MET A 160 9.98 21.00 10.16
N GLN A 161 8.71 21.24 10.48
CA GLN A 161 7.88 22.30 9.89
C GLN A 161 8.04 23.60 10.68
#